data_AF-A0A151ASN2-F1
#
_entry.id   AF-A0A151ASN2-F1
#
_cell.length_a   1.000
_cell.length_b   1.000
_cell.length_c   1.000
_cell.angle_alpha   90.00
_cell.angle_beta   90.00
_cell.angle_gamma   90.00
#
_symmetry.space_group_name_H-M   'P 1'
#
loop_
_entity.id
_entity.type
_entity.pdbx_description
1 polymer ?
#
loop_
_entity_poly.entity_id
_entity_poly.type
_entity_poly.pdbx_seq_one_letter_code
_entity_poly.pdbx_strand_id
1 'polypeptide(L)'
;MCTTTHRPLHPRGGERGFTLVELLVVVAIIAVLAAILIPRFLEYTDQARVSGAMGDLSAMRNVIEAYAAREGRGCYPLPENNTNKTDSVAYVLSDKGIAWTGDPNGLRDPWGVAYKYAATANRRDYLVQSAGPDRRFDTDDDIYCGSRATSPRQGNPSTVRGYMQNAAEAYSATPANNEM
;
A
#
# COMPACT_ATOMS: atom_id res chain seq x y z
N MET A 1 22.62 67.84 58.80
CA MET A 1 21.87 67.18 57.70
C MET A 1 22.59 65.87 57.41
N CYS A 2 22.05 64.76 57.90
CA CYS A 2 22.68 63.43 57.82
C CYS A 2 22.00 62.63 56.70
N THR A 3 22.78 62.10 55.78
CA THR A 3 22.38 61.31 54.61
C THR A 3 22.13 59.85 55.01
N THR A 4 20.93 59.34 54.77
CA THR A 4 20.62 57.91 54.87
C THR A 4 20.19 57.39 53.51
N THR A 5 21.12 56.78 52.79
CA THR A 5 20.85 55.98 51.58
C THR A 5 20.47 54.56 52.01
N HIS A 6 19.21 54.18 51.79
CA HIS A 6 18.73 52.82 52.05
C HIS A 6 18.64 52.04 50.73
N ARG A 7 19.44 50.97 50.59
CA ARG A 7 19.39 50.03 49.45
C ARG A 7 19.41 48.59 49.97
N PRO A 8 18.29 47.87 49.85
CA PRO A 8 18.37 46.41 49.63
C PRO A 8 17.26 45.93 48.68
N LEU A 9 17.30 44.77 48.02
CA LEU A 9 18.31 43.77 47.67
C LEU A 9 17.68 43.08 46.44
N HIS A 10 18.39 42.99 45.32
CA HIS A 10 17.90 42.24 44.16
C HIS A 10 18.13 40.73 44.42
N PRO A 11 17.10 39.88 44.46
CA PRO A 11 17.30 38.44 44.47
C PRO A 11 17.84 38.04 43.10
N ARG A 12 19.12 37.67 43.04
CA ARG A 12 19.64 36.90 41.93
C ARG A 12 19.09 35.49 42.09
N GLY A 13 17.96 35.22 41.46
CA GLY A 13 17.53 33.85 41.18
C GLY A 13 18.67 33.19 40.41
N GLY A 14 19.35 32.25 41.05
CA GLY A 14 20.47 31.53 40.44
C GLY A 14 19.95 30.76 39.24
N GLU A 15 20.31 31.21 38.05
CA GLU A 15 20.14 30.46 36.81
C GLU A 15 21.07 29.23 36.90
N ARG A 16 20.51 28.10 37.34
CA ARG A 16 21.20 26.82 37.35
C ARG A 16 21.30 26.35 35.90
N GLY A 17 22.51 26.38 35.34
CA GLY A 17 22.79 25.84 34.01
C GLY A 17 22.70 24.31 34.01
N PHE A 18 22.19 23.75 32.91
CA PHE A 18 22.20 22.32 32.63
C PHE A 18 23.63 21.78 32.61
N THR A 19 23.88 20.62 33.22
CA THR A 19 25.20 19.99 33.12
C THR A 19 25.32 19.15 31.84
N LEU A 20 26.51 19.14 31.23
CA LEU A 20 26.77 18.30 30.04
C LEU A 20 26.58 16.80 30.34
N VAL A 21 26.87 16.38 31.58
CA VAL A 21 26.70 14.99 32.02
C VAL A 21 25.22 14.60 32.06
N GLU A 22 24.36 15.50 32.51
CA GLU A 22 22.91 15.29 32.60
C GLU A 22 22.29 15.13 31.20
N LEU A 23 22.75 15.92 30.23
CA LEU A 23 22.39 15.72 28.83
C LEU A 23 22.93 14.39 28.28
N LEU A 24 24.17 14.02 28.62
CA LEU A 24 24.83 12.80 28.13
C LEU A 24 24.10 11.53 28.57
N VAL A 25 23.69 11.45 29.83
CA VAL A 25 22.93 10.30 30.34
C VAL A 25 21.56 10.20 29.66
N VAL A 26 20.88 11.32 29.41
CA VAL A 26 19.57 11.34 28.75
C VAL A 26 19.67 10.82 27.31
N VAL A 27 20.62 11.32 26.52
CA VAL A 27 20.78 10.85 25.13
C VAL A 27 21.24 9.39 25.07
N ALA A 28 22.02 8.93 26.06
CA ALA A 28 22.41 7.53 26.17
C ALA A 28 21.20 6.62 26.39
N ILE A 29 20.28 6.99 27.28
CA ILE A 29 19.05 6.22 27.53
C ILE A 29 18.15 6.22 26.28
N ILE A 30 17.98 7.38 25.62
CA ILE A 30 17.19 7.48 24.38
C ILE A 30 17.79 6.59 23.28
N ALA A 31 19.12 6.55 23.14
CA ALA A 31 19.79 5.71 22.14
C ALA A 31 19.51 4.21 22.38
N VAL A 32 19.55 3.75 23.63
CA VAL A 32 19.24 2.36 24.00
C VAL A 32 17.78 2.02 23.72
N LEU A 33 16.84 2.91 24.08
CA LEU A 33 15.42 2.72 23.79
C LEU A 33 15.14 2.68 22.29
N ALA A 34 15.73 3.62 21.53
CA ALA A 34 15.58 3.70 20.08
C ALA A 34 16.12 2.43 19.38
N ALA A 35 17.25 1.90 19.84
CA ALA A 35 17.84 0.69 19.25
C ALA A 35 16.91 -0.54 19.31
N ILE A 36 16.12 -0.67 20.38
CA ILE A 36 15.14 -1.77 20.53
C ILE A 36 13.83 -1.44 19.80
N LEU A 37 13.40 -0.18 19.85
CA LEU A 37 12.09 0.25 19.36
C LEU A 37 12.01 0.32 17.83
N ILE A 38 13.06 0.82 17.16
CA ILE A 38 13.07 1.02 15.70
C ILE A 38 12.79 -0.26 14.91
N PRO A 39 13.51 -1.40 15.10
CA PRO A 39 13.27 -2.60 14.31
C PRO A 39 11.84 -3.14 14.51
N ARG A 40 11.33 -3.13 15.74
CA ARG A 40 9.95 -3.56 16.04
C ARG A 40 8.92 -2.66 15.37
N PHE A 41 9.12 -1.35 15.38
CA PHE A 41 8.21 -0.42 14.75
C PHE A 41 8.08 -0.68 13.25
N LEU A 42 9.19 -0.99 12.56
CA LEU A 42 9.18 -1.33 11.13
C LEU A 42 8.33 -2.58 10.85
N GLU A 43 8.51 -3.67 11.61
CA GLU A 43 7.72 -4.89 11.47
C GLU A 43 6.21 -4.65 11.66
N TYR A 44 5.83 -3.86 12.67
CA TYR A 44 4.42 -3.51 12.90
C TYR A 44 3.83 -2.71 11.74
N THR A 45 4.59 -1.77 11.17
CA THR A 45 4.12 -1.00 10.01
C THR A 45 3.94 -1.89 8.79
N ASP A 46 4.81 -2.88 8.57
CA ASP A 46 4.69 -3.79 7.45
C ASP A 46 3.52 -4.75 7.59
N GLN A 47 3.24 -5.27 8.79
CA GLN A 47 2.03 -6.08 9.02
C GLN A 47 0.74 -5.28 8.78
N ALA A 48 0.70 -4.02 9.22
CA ALA A 48 -0.43 -3.13 8.96
C ALA A 48 -0.61 -2.85 7.45
N ARG A 49 0.48 -2.67 6.72
CA ARG A 49 0.48 -2.55 5.25
C ARG A 49 -0.05 -3.83 4.58
N VAL A 50 0.44 -5.00 4.96
CA VAL A 50 -0.06 -6.28 4.45
C VAL A 50 -1.57 -6.42 4.69
N SER A 51 -2.03 -6.11 5.90
CA SER A 51 -3.47 -6.13 6.22
C SER A 51 -4.27 -5.13 5.38
N GLY A 52 -3.73 -3.95 5.11
CA GLY A 52 -4.34 -2.94 4.23
C GLY A 52 -4.50 -3.47 2.81
N ALA A 53 -3.42 -4.02 2.24
CA ALA A 53 -3.44 -4.62 0.90
C ALA A 53 -4.44 -5.79 0.80
N MET A 54 -4.51 -6.64 1.82
CA MET A 54 -5.51 -7.72 1.89
C MET A 54 -6.95 -7.16 1.94
N GLY A 55 -7.17 -6.05 2.64
CA GLY A 55 -8.46 -5.36 2.67
C GLY A 55 -8.88 -4.85 1.30
N ASP A 56 -7.97 -4.16 0.60
CA ASP A 56 -8.19 -3.64 -0.74
C ASP A 56 -8.50 -4.77 -1.74
N LEU A 57 -7.71 -5.84 -1.72
CA LEU A 57 -7.92 -7.03 -2.54
C LEU A 57 -9.28 -7.69 -2.27
N SER A 58 -9.70 -7.76 -1.01
CA SER A 58 -11.02 -8.28 -0.64
C SER A 58 -12.15 -7.42 -1.20
N ALA A 59 -12.01 -6.09 -1.14
CA ALA A 59 -12.99 -5.16 -1.68
C ALA A 59 -13.11 -5.29 -3.20
N MET A 60 -11.97 -5.30 -3.92
CA MET A 60 -11.93 -5.48 -5.38
C MET A 60 -12.52 -6.82 -5.78
N ARG A 61 -12.17 -7.90 -5.09
CA ARG A 61 -12.74 -9.24 -5.31
C ARG A 61 -14.26 -9.21 -5.25
N ASN A 62 -14.84 -8.63 -4.20
CA ASN A 62 -16.28 -8.61 -4.03
C ASN A 62 -16.99 -7.94 -5.21
N VAL A 63 -16.41 -6.86 -5.73
CA VAL A 63 -16.95 -6.16 -6.92
C VAL A 63 -16.81 -7.03 -8.18
N ILE A 64 -15.65 -7.63 -8.40
CA ILE A 64 -15.38 -8.47 -9.57
C ILE A 64 -16.29 -9.71 -9.59
N GLU A 65 -16.45 -10.39 -8.46
CA GLU A 65 -17.34 -11.56 -8.35
C GLU A 65 -18.81 -11.16 -8.52
N ALA A 66 -19.22 -10.02 -7.95
CA ALA A 66 -20.58 -9.51 -8.12
C ALA A 66 -20.89 -9.18 -9.59
N TYR A 67 -19.92 -8.60 -10.31
CA TYR A 67 -20.03 -8.37 -11.76
C TYR A 67 -20.22 -9.68 -12.51
N ALA A 68 -19.36 -10.67 -12.27
CA ALA A 68 -19.43 -11.96 -12.96
C ALA A 68 -20.78 -12.66 -12.72
N ALA A 69 -21.32 -12.57 -11.50
CA ALA A 69 -22.59 -13.18 -11.12
C ALA A 69 -23.82 -12.49 -11.74
N ARG A 70 -23.78 -11.16 -11.94
CA ARG A 70 -24.97 -10.37 -12.33
C ARG A 70 -24.96 -9.92 -13.79
N GLU A 71 -23.83 -9.36 -14.23
CA GLU A 71 -23.71 -8.62 -15.49
C GLU A 71 -22.86 -9.40 -16.51
N GLY A 72 -21.75 -9.96 -16.04
CA GLY A 72 -20.75 -10.65 -16.85
C GLY A 72 -21.16 -12.04 -17.36
N ARG A 73 -22.36 -12.54 -17.00
CA ARG A 73 -22.85 -13.89 -17.41
C ARG A 73 -21.83 -15.01 -17.07
N GLY A 74 -21.22 -14.90 -15.90
CA GLY A 74 -20.15 -15.77 -15.40
C GLY A 74 -18.77 -15.51 -16.00
N CYS A 75 -18.59 -14.44 -16.78
CA CYS A 75 -17.29 -13.97 -17.24
C CYS A 75 -16.81 -12.84 -16.32
N TYR A 76 -15.54 -12.86 -15.96
CA TYR A 76 -14.86 -11.79 -15.25
C TYR A 76 -14.58 -10.59 -16.17
N PRO A 77 -14.35 -9.39 -15.62
CA PRO A 77 -14.04 -8.20 -16.40
C PRO A 77 -12.80 -8.38 -17.29
N LEU A 78 -12.74 -7.64 -18.40
CA LEU A 78 -11.58 -7.59 -19.26
C LEU A 78 -10.40 -6.94 -18.53
N PRO A 79 -9.16 -7.43 -18.75
CA PRO A 79 -7.95 -6.85 -18.19
C PRO A 79 -7.54 -5.59 -18.96
N GLU A 80 -8.44 -4.61 -19.01
CA GLU A 80 -8.28 -3.35 -19.73
C GLU A 80 -8.49 -2.18 -18.77
N ASN A 81 -7.68 -1.14 -18.97
CA ASN A 81 -7.74 0.09 -18.18
C ASN A 81 -8.56 1.17 -18.91
N ASN A 82 -9.82 0.88 -19.22
CA ASN A 82 -10.68 1.79 -19.99
C ASN A 82 -12.03 2.04 -19.30
N THR A 83 -12.14 3.18 -18.62
CA THR A 83 -13.37 3.60 -17.92
C THR A 83 -14.55 3.89 -18.85
N ASN A 84 -14.39 3.90 -20.18
CA ASN A 84 -15.52 4.02 -21.11
C ASN A 84 -16.09 2.66 -21.55
N LYS A 85 -15.43 1.56 -21.16
CA LYS A 85 -15.79 0.21 -21.59
C LYS A 85 -16.39 -0.56 -20.41
N THR A 86 -17.70 -0.83 -20.48
CA THR A 86 -18.50 -1.33 -19.35
C THR A 86 -18.12 -2.74 -18.87
N ASP A 87 -17.43 -3.53 -19.68
CA ASP A 87 -16.91 -4.84 -19.31
C ASP A 87 -15.42 -4.83 -18.95
N SER A 88 -14.77 -3.67 -18.87
CA SER A 88 -13.39 -3.54 -18.38
C SER A 88 -13.31 -3.56 -16.85
N VAL A 89 -12.18 -4.03 -16.32
CA VAL A 89 -11.92 -3.99 -14.87
C VAL A 89 -11.93 -2.57 -14.31
N ALA A 90 -11.43 -1.58 -15.09
CA ALA A 90 -11.44 -0.18 -14.69
C ALA A 90 -12.87 0.36 -14.51
N TYR A 91 -13.74 0.14 -15.49
CA TYR A 91 -15.14 0.57 -15.37
C TYR A 91 -15.81 -0.11 -14.18
N VAL A 92 -15.74 -1.45 -14.11
CA VAL A 92 -16.44 -2.25 -13.10
C VAL A 92 -16.06 -1.85 -11.67
N LEU A 93 -14.78 -1.58 -11.41
CA LEU A 93 -14.31 -1.13 -10.10
C LEU A 93 -14.68 0.33 -9.83
N SER A 94 -14.52 1.22 -10.81
CA SER A 94 -14.84 2.65 -10.66
C SER A 94 -16.33 2.91 -10.42
N ASP A 95 -17.22 2.12 -11.04
CA ASP A 95 -18.67 2.19 -10.86
C ASP A 95 -19.09 1.87 -9.41
N LYS A 96 -18.25 1.14 -8.67
CA LYS A 96 -18.44 0.84 -7.24
C LYS A 96 -17.59 1.72 -6.31
N GLY A 97 -16.99 2.79 -6.83
CA GLY A 97 -16.22 3.76 -6.05
C GLY A 97 -14.78 3.33 -5.75
N ILE A 98 -14.28 2.26 -6.37
CA ILE A 98 -12.88 1.85 -6.27
C ILE A 98 -12.13 2.52 -7.42
N ALA A 99 -11.21 3.43 -7.12
CA ALA A 99 -10.44 4.18 -8.10
C ALA A 99 -9.40 3.30 -8.83
N TRP A 100 -9.85 2.34 -9.63
CA TRP A 100 -9.00 1.52 -10.47
C TRP A 100 -8.67 2.25 -11.75
N THR A 101 -7.41 2.59 -11.92
CA THR A 101 -6.93 3.16 -13.19
C THR A 101 -5.92 2.22 -13.86
N GLY A 102 -5.49 1.15 -13.17
CA GLY A 102 -4.48 0.18 -13.62
C GLY A 102 -3.17 0.81 -14.14
N ASP A 103 -2.99 2.09 -13.83
CA ASP A 103 -1.85 2.94 -14.11
C ASP A 103 -1.34 3.47 -12.75
N PRO A 104 -0.19 4.15 -12.74
CA PRO A 104 0.32 4.75 -11.51
C PRO A 104 -0.64 5.79 -10.86
N ASN A 105 -1.64 6.33 -11.54
CA ASN A 105 -2.50 7.38 -10.96
C ASN A 105 -3.74 6.82 -10.24
N GLY A 106 -4.02 5.52 -10.34
CA GLY A 106 -5.11 4.85 -9.64
C GLY A 106 -4.79 4.40 -8.21
N LEU A 107 -5.63 3.50 -7.70
CA LEU A 107 -5.45 2.83 -6.41
C LEU A 107 -4.08 2.15 -6.37
N ARG A 108 -3.32 2.46 -5.32
CA ARG A 108 -2.00 1.90 -5.06
C ARG A 108 -2.05 1.03 -3.82
N ASP A 109 -1.19 0.02 -3.82
CA ASP A 109 -0.89 -0.74 -2.63
C ASP A 109 -0.20 0.14 -1.57
N PRO A 110 -0.09 -0.34 -0.32
CA PRO A 110 0.54 0.41 0.76
C PRO A 110 2.04 0.68 0.59
N TRP A 111 2.68 0.08 -0.42
CA TRP A 111 4.08 0.32 -0.80
C TRP A 111 4.22 1.29 -1.97
N GLY A 112 3.09 1.75 -2.53
CA GLY A 112 3.00 2.75 -3.58
C GLY A 112 3.01 2.18 -5.00
N VAL A 113 2.83 0.87 -5.19
CA VAL A 113 2.74 0.23 -6.50
C VAL A 113 1.28 0.05 -6.91
N ALA A 114 0.93 0.30 -8.16
CA ALA A 114 -0.43 0.07 -8.65
C ALA A 114 -0.74 -1.44 -8.64
N TYR A 115 -1.95 -1.81 -8.25
CA TYR A 115 -2.40 -3.21 -8.32
C TYR A 115 -2.42 -3.70 -9.78
N LYS A 116 -2.17 -5.00 -9.97
CA LYS A 116 -2.29 -5.67 -11.27
C LYS A 116 -3.51 -6.57 -11.29
N TYR A 117 -4.24 -6.52 -12.39
CA TYR A 117 -5.34 -7.43 -12.69
C TYR A 117 -5.00 -8.25 -13.93
N ALA A 118 -5.29 -9.54 -13.87
CA ALA A 118 -5.21 -10.43 -15.02
C ALA A 118 -6.44 -11.33 -15.06
N ALA A 119 -6.91 -11.62 -16.27
CA ALA A 119 -7.92 -12.64 -16.51
C ALA A 119 -7.44 -13.57 -17.62
N THR A 120 -7.89 -14.82 -17.58
CA THR A 120 -7.64 -15.76 -18.68
C THR A 120 -8.40 -15.33 -19.94
N ALA A 121 -7.98 -15.83 -21.11
CA ALA A 121 -8.59 -15.49 -22.41
C ALA A 121 -10.11 -15.77 -22.46
N ASN A 122 -10.58 -16.83 -21.81
CA ASN A 122 -12.02 -17.15 -21.73
C ASN A 122 -12.76 -16.41 -20.60
N ARG A 123 -12.07 -15.58 -19.81
CA ARG A 123 -12.56 -14.81 -18.67
C ARG A 123 -13.28 -15.64 -17.59
N ARG A 124 -12.98 -16.94 -17.47
CA ARG A 124 -13.52 -17.81 -16.40
C ARG A 124 -12.61 -17.90 -15.17
N ASP A 125 -11.48 -17.22 -15.23
CA ASP A 125 -10.53 -17.15 -14.13
C ASP A 125 -9.82 -15.79 -14.14
N TYR A 126 -9.50 -15.28 -12.97
CA TYR A 126 -8.87 -13.98 -12.77
C TYR A 126 -8.01 -13.96 -11.51
N LEU A 127 -7.11 -12.97 -11.48
CA LEU A 127 -6.21 -12.67 -10.38
C LEU A 127 -6.10 -11.15 -10.22
N VAL A 128 -6.07 -10.70 -8.98
CA VAL A 128 -5.60 -9.36 -8.60
C VAL A 128 -4.41 -9.52 -7.65
N GLN A 129 -3.33 -8.78 -7.90
CA GLN A 129 -2.09 -8.86 -7.13
C GLN A 129 -1.52 -7.48 -6.78
N SER A 130 -0.93 -7.42 -5.60
CA SER A 130 -0.08 -6.37 -5.06
C SER A 130 1.38 -6.84 -5.15
N ALA A 131 2.29 -5.95 -5.51
CA ALA A 131 3.72 -6.24 -5.58
C ALA A 131 4.32 -6.51 -4.18
N GLY A 132 3.71 -5.91 -3.15
CA GLY A 132 4.19 -6.14 -1.79
C GLY A 132 5.43 -5.31 -1.44
N PRO A 133 6.10 -5.65 -0.33
CA PRO A 133 7.24 -4.91 0.22
C PRO A 133 8.38 -4.60 -0.76
N ASP A 134 8.74 -5.55 -1.62
CA ASP A 134 9.88 -5.42 -2.54
C ASP A 134 9.56 -4.62 -3.82
N ARG A 135 8.28 -4.28 -4.00
CA ARG A 135 7.73 -3.52 -5.14
C ARG A 135 7.96 -4.19 -6.49
N ARG A 136 8.23 -5.48 -6.50
CA ARG A 136 8.37 -6.30 -7.70
C ARG A 136 7.20 -7.26 -7.72
N PHE A 137 6.79 -7.61 -8.92
CA PHE A 137 5.76 -8.62 -9.08
C PHE A 137 6.45 -9.96 -9.37
N ASP A 138 5.70 -11.02 -9.11
CA ASP A 138 6.10 -12.41 -9.32
C ASP A 138 7.20 -12.86 -8.34
N THR A 139 7.11 -12.37 -7.10
CA THR A 139 8.03 -12.61 -5.98
C THR A 139 7.28 -13.19 -4.76
N ASP A 140 8.01 -13.74 -3.78
CA ASP A 140 7.41 -14.46 -2.64
C ASP A 140 6.60 -13.58 -1.69
N ASP A 141 6.78 -12.27 -1.77
CA ASP A 141 6.14 -11.28 -0.91
C ASP A 141 4.89 -10.65 -1.53
N ASP A 142 4.55 -11.00 -2.77
CA ASP A 142 3.31 -10.63 -3.44
C ASP A 142 2.10 -11.00 -2.60
N ILE A 143 1.07 -10.16 -2.65
CA ILE A 143 -0.23 -10.45 -2.03
C ILE A 143 -1.25 -10.53 -3.14
N TYR A 144 -1.99 -11.64 -3.20
CA TYR A 144 -2.91 -11.86 -4.31
C TYR A 144 -4.22 -12.50 -3.88
N CYS A 145 -5.25 -12.28 -4.69
CA CYS A 145 -6.56 -12.91 -4.57
C CYS A 145 -7.16 -13.16 -5.96
N GLY A 146 -8.11 -14.08 -6.07
CA GLY A 146 -8.74 -14.37 -7.35
C GLY A 146 -9.84 -15.41 -7.26
N SER A 147 -10.22 -15.98 -8.39
CA SER A 147 -11.28 -16.99 -8.44
C SER A 147 -10.90 -18.27 -7.66
N ARG A 148 -9.63 -18.70 -7.76
CA ARG A 148 -9.09 -19.87 -7.05
C ARG A 148 -8.51 -19.56 -5.66
N ALA A 149 -8.08 -18.31 -5.45
CA ALA A 149 -7.59 -17.84 -4.17
C ALA A 149 -8.69 -17.02 -3.50
N THR A 150 -9.59 -17.73 -2.79
CA THR A 150 -10.83 -17.14 -2.25
C THR A 150 -10.61 -16.08 -1.17
N SER A 151 -9.42 -16.06 -0.58
CA SER A 151 -9.00 -15.08 0.41
C SER A 151 -7.63 -14.53 0.00
N PRO A 152 -7.39 -13.23 0.19
CA PRO A 152 -6.07 -12.65 -0.02
C PRO A 152 -5.02 -13.38 0.81
N ARG A 153 -3.89 -13.71 0.18
CA ARG A 153 -2.78 -14.41 0.82
C ARG A 153 -1.47 -13.92 0.25
N GLN A 154 -0.42 -14.01 1.05
CA GLN A 154 0.95 -13.69 0.63
C GLN A 154 1.59 -14.92 -0.03
N GLY A 155 2.43 -14.69 -1.03
CA GLY A 155 3.22 -15.72 -1.69
C GLY A 155 3.44 -15.41 -3.16
N ASN A 156 4.46 -16.01 -3.75
CA ASN A 156 4.65 -15.96 -5.19
C ASN A 156 3.58 -16.81 -5.86
N PRO A 157 2.71 -16.22 -6.69
CA PRO A 157 1.78 -16.99 -7.47
C PRO A 157 2.54 -17.71 -8.62
N SER A 158 3.51 -18.57 -8.32
CA SER A 158 4.24 -19.38 -9.31
C SER A 158 3.33 -20.42 -9.99
N THR A 159 2.17 -20.71 -9.40
CA THR A 159 1.04 -21.43 -10.02
C THR A 159 0.24 -20.59 -11.04
N VAL A 160 0.56 -19.30 -11.19
CA VAL A 160 -0.07 -18.33 -12.13
C VAL A 160 0.75 -18.10 -13.39
N ARG A 161 1.94 -18.71 -13.52
CA ARG A 161 2.68 -18.75 -14.81
C ARG A 161 1.78 -19.22 -15.98
N GLY A 162 0.77 -20.05 -15.69
CA GLY A 162 -0.27 -20.47 -16.64
C GLY A 162 -1.45 -19.49 -16.84
N TYR A 163 -1.73 -18.55 -15.93
CA TYR A 163 -2.72 -17.48 -16.17
C TYR A 163 -2.13 -16.33 -16.99
N MET A 164 -0.85 -16.01 -16.80
CA MET A 164 -0.21 -14.88 -17.45
C MET A 164 0.40 -15.19 -18.81
N GLN A 165 0.73 -16.45 -19.14
CA GLN A 165 1.23 -16.79 -20.48
C GLN A 165 0.26 -16.39 -21.61
N ASN A 166 -1.05 -16.34 -21.35
CA ASN A 166 -2.06 -15.89 -22.32
C ASN A 166 -2.63 -14.49 -22.01
N ALA A 167 -2.34 -13.89 -20.85
CA ALA A 167 -2.74 -12.51 -20.52
C ALA A 167 -1.66 -11.49 -20.90
N ALA A 168 -0.39 -11.89 -20.99
CA ALA A 168 0.70 -11.06 -21.50
C ALA A 168 0.48 -10.66 -22.98
N GLU A 169 -0.20 -11.50 -23.77
CA GLU A 169 -0.63 -11.12 -25.13
C GLU A 169 -1.65 -9.95 -25.10
N ALA A 170 -2.54 -9.90 -24.11
CA ALA A 170 -3.49 -8.80 -23.93
C ALA A 170 -2.82 -7.50 -23.44
N TYR A 171 -1.76 -7.59 -22.63
CA TYR A 171 -0.95 -6.43 -22.22
C TYR A 171 -0.12 -5.85 -23.37
N SER A 172 0.38 -6.70 -24.28
CA SER A 172 1.15 -6.26 -25.47
C SER A 172 0.32 -5.55 -26.55
N ALA A 173 -1.02 -5.61 -26.46
CA ALA A 173 -1.94 -4.96 -27.39
C ALA A 173 -2.33 -3.54 -26.99
N THR A 174 -1.87 -3.01 -25.85
CA THR A 174 -1.98 -1.58 -25.56
C THR A 174 -0.75 -0.88 -26.14
N PRO A 175 -0.86 -0.15 -27.27
CA PRO A 175 0.28 0.62 -27.75
C PRO A 175 0.67 1.64 -26.69
N ALA A 176 1.95 1.62 -26.31
CA ALA A 176 2.61 2.60 -25.45
C ALA A 176 2.78 3.94 -26.18
N ASN A 177 1.69 4.52 -26.69
CA ASN A 177 1.75 5.75 -27.46
C ASN A 177 0.34 6.26 -27.77
N ASN A 178 -0.12 7.21 -26.96
CA ASN A 178 -0.64 8.43 -27.53
C ASN A 178 -0.21 9.60 -26.64
N GLU A 179 1.01 10.08 -26.91
CA GLU A 179 1.35 11.48 -26.71
C GLU A 179 0.41 12.32 -27.60
N MET A 180 -0.53 13.03 -26.98
CA MET A 180 -1.06 14.33 -27.43
C MET A 180 -1.54 15.10 -26.21
#